data_AF-A0AAQ4DPM0-F1
#
_entry.id   AF-A0AAQ4DPM0-F1
#
_cell.length_a   1.000
_cell.length_b   1.000
_cell.length_c   1.000
_cell.angle_alpha   90.00
_cell.angle_beta   90.00
_cell.angle_gamma   90.00
#
_symmetry.space_group_name_H-M   'P 1'
#
loop_
_entity.id
_entity.type
_entity.pdbx_description
1 polymer ?
#
loop_
_entity_poly.entity_id
_entity_poly.type
_entity_poly.pdbx_seq_one_letter_code
_entity_poly.pdbx_strand_id
1 'polypeptide(L)'
;MNAMAALEFTEVWSFIEQRIMLHKAIETINEHEWDAVMDMLQRKEMTSILTPWFTHEYEKQLRREIIPEFWSCFRSAADLNLKDVRVAFTNAVTGLYTVIEKRLSSARFITSTQEKLGDMAEPRISLVDLVYDSLQAALKLSVPPEFNKVLLKFYSAAFRAFHRVAGEDDGSDSYECPGCELEADNCECTHLLEDFDGINKKLHDLRLLDAVVRDAVSAVAYKYIEQHIQNTCRGIFESRFLDSLEKWLTTTVMEWFRLLYKYDTGTETEGALKSLEDHLRHYLYDTYVMIKSHTLIEELHGEASPPPRTREDTVRSIVSNLTDESCTELEAELVKLTPIAVEDSCLSDDDDEDWQNWKPAPVGNEQAVQVSKGARSSDIVSMLVNIYGSKKLFASEYQVSVLSVWTAYNFCMAIGFVS
;
A
#
# COMPACT_ATOMS: atom_id res chain seq x y z
N MET A 1 38.96 27.90 -51.32
CA MET A 1 38.97 28.97 -50.30
C MET A 1 37.91 29.99 -50.68
N ASN A 2 37.05 30.38 -49.73
CA ASN A 2 36.02 31.44 -49.81
C ASN A 2 34.65 31.14 -50.46
N ALA A 3 33.95 30.09 -50.00
CA ALA A 3 32.49 30.10 -49.99
C ALA A 3 31.89 30.23 -48.56
N MET A 4 32.63 29.82 -47.52
CA MET A 4 32.15 29.82 -46.13
C MET A 4 32.47 31.09 -45.33
N ALA A 5 33.19 32.06 -45.90
CA ALA A 5 33.63 33.26 -45.17
C ALA A 5 32.55 34.35 -45.02
N ALA A 6 31.33 34.10 -45.54
CA ALA A 6 30.24 35.08 -45.59
C ALA A 6 28.88 34.49 -45.17
N LEU A 7 28.87 33.43 -44.34
CA LEU A 7 27.62 33.05 -43.67
C LEU A 7 27.28 34.13 -42.65
N GLU A 8 26.14 34.79 -42.82
CA GLU A 8 25.64 35.75 -41.85
C GLU A 8 25.35 35.04 -40.53
N PHE A 9 25.45 35.75 -39.41
CA PHE A 9 25.19 35.18 -38.06
C PHE A 9 23.81 34.51 -37.98
N THR A 10 22.82 35.02 -38.70
CA THR A 10 21.47 34.48 -38.87
C THR A 10 21.46 33.10 -39.53
N GLU A 11 22.29 32.87 -40.54
CA GLU A 11 22.40 31.59 -41.24
C GLU A 11 23.10 30.54 -40.37
N VAL A 12 24.13 30.96 -39.63
CA VAL A 12 24.82 30.11 -38.64
C VAL A 12 23.87 29.72 -37.51
N TRP A 13 23.08 30.66 -37.00
CA TRP A 13 22.12 30.39 -35.94
C TRP A 13 20.94 29.51 -36.39
N SER A 14 20.42 29.75 -37.60
CA SER A 14 19.41 28.89 -38.23
C SER A 14 19.92 27.45 -38.39
N PHE A 15 21.19 27.27 -38.75
CA PHE A 15 21.83 25.96 -38.86
C PHE A 15 21.92 25.23 -37.51
N ILE A 16 22.25 25.97 -36.44
CA ILE A 16 22.28 25.46 -35.07
C ILE A 16 20.88 25.04 -34.62
N GLU A 17 19.86 25.87 -34.87
CA GLU A 17 18.47 25.58 -34.55
C GLU A 17 17.96 24.33 -35.27
N GLN A 18 18.26 24.18 -36.57
CA GLN A 18 17.84 23.02 -37.35
C GLN A 18 18.47 21.70 -36.89
N ARG A 19 19.75 21.71 -36.52
CA ARG A 19 20.46 20.52 -36.04
C ARG A 19 20.08 20.16 -34.60
N ILE A 20 20.07 21.13 -33.69
CA ILE A 20 19.90 20.87 -32.27
C ILE A 20 18.42 20.62 -31.91
N MET A 21 17.49 21.36 -32.53
CA MET A 21 16.07 21.32 -32.19
C MET A 21 15.23 20.49 -33.16
N LEU A 22 15.43 20.62 -34.47
CA LEU A 22 14.53 20.00 -35.43
C LEU A 22 14.92 18.56 -35.82
N HIS A 23 16.17 18.13 -35.59
CA HIS A 23 16.67 16.80 -36.01
C HIS A 23 16.28 16.47 -37.47
N LYS A 24 16.08 17.50 -38.30
CA LYS A 24 15.52 17.36 -39.64
C LYS A 24 16.67 16.92 -40.55
N ALA A 25 16.67 15.65 -40.92
CA ALA A 25 17.62 14.99 -41.81
C ALA A 25 19.09 14.99 -41.32
N ILE A 26 19.37 14.17 -40.30
CA ILE A 26 20.76 13.75 -39.97
C ILE A 26 21.20 12.63 -40.94
N GLU A 27 21.25 12.92 -42.23
CA GLU A 27 21.98 12.06 -43.17
C GLU A 27 23.05 12.79 -43.97
N THR A 28 23.13 14.13 -43.92
CA THR A 28 24.10 14.86 -44.76
C THR A 28 24.62 16.14 -44.11
N ILE A 29 25.29 16.05 -42.94
CA ILE A 29 26.05 17.20 -42.43
C ILE A 29 27.42 16.72 -41.97
N ASN A 30 28.47 17.20 -42.65
CA ASN A 30 29.85 16.82 -42.39
C ASN A 30 30.31 17.37 -41.04
N GLU A 31 31.06 16.56 -40.28
CA GLU A 31 31.68 16.95 -38.99
C GLU A 31 32.52 18.24 -39.15
N HIS A 32 33.19 18.39 -40.29
CA HIS A 32 33.95 19.58 -40.67
C HIS A 32 33.13 20.88 -40.82
N GLU A 33 31.85 20.81 -41.21
CA GLU A 33 30.99 22.00 -41.31
C GLU A 33 30.62 22.50 -39.91
N TRP A 34 30.51 21.58 -38.94
CA TRP A 34 30.25 21.91 -37.55
C TRP A 34 31.44 22.51 -36.84
N ASP A 35 32.62 21.94 -37.05
CA ASP A 35 33.85 22.51 -36.49
C ASP A 35 34.04 23.95 -36.98
N ALA A 36 33.74 24.22 -38.25
CA ALA A 36 33.79 25.57 -38.81
C ALA A 36 32.76 26.55 -38.18
N VAL A 37 31.53 26.09 -37.92
CA VAL A 37 30.49 26.87 -37.24
C VAL A 37 30.87 27.14 -35.78
N MET A 38 31.46 26.16 -35.10
CA MET A 38 31.90 26.29 -33.72
C MET A 38 33.13 27.19 -33.59
N ASP A 39 34.08 27.11 -34.51
CA ASP A 39 35.20 28.06 -34.63
C ASP A 39 34.71 29.50 -34.79
N MET A 40 33.66 29.71 -35.59
CA MET A 40 33.04 31.02 -35.77
C MET A 40 32.35 31.53 -34.49
N LEU A 41 31.69 30.64 -33.75
CA LEU A 41 31.07 30.97 -32.45
C LEU A 41 32.10 31.26 -31.36
N GLN A 42 33.22 30.53 -31.35
CA GLN A 42 34.31 30.75 -30.41
C GLN A 42 34.99 32.09 -30.64
N ARG A 43 35.24 32.46 -31.90
CA ARG A 43 35.77 33.78 -32.27
C ARG A 43 34.86 34.93 -31.84
N LYS A 44 33.57 34.64 -31.58
CA LYS A 44 32.57 35.61 -31.10
C LYS A 44 32.25 35.47 -29.61
N GLU A 45 32.92 34.60 -28.87
CA GLU A 45 32.70 34.35 -27.43
C GLU A 45 31.24 33.96 -27.07
N MET A 46 30.49 33.36 -28.01
CA MET A 46 29.06 33.02 -27.82
C MET A 46 28.82 31.56 -27.41
N THR A 47 29.87 30.79 -27.14
CA THR A 47 29.80 29.37 -26.76
C THR A 47 29.05 29.15 -25.45
N SER A 48 29.10 30.13 -24.55
CA SER A 48 28.39 30.15 -23.26
C SER A 48 26.88 30.41 -23.38
N ILE A 49 26.40 30.92 -24.52
CA ILE A 49 24.97 31.23 -24.78
C ILE A 49 24.21 29.99 -25.23
N LEU A 50 24.90 29.00 -25.80
CA LEU A 50 24.28 27.76 -26.31
C LEU A 50 23.58 26.97 -25.20
N THR A 51 24.18 26.89 -24.01
CA THR A 51 23.62 26.16 -22.86
C THR A 51 22.31 26.82 -22.37
N PRO A 52 22.27 28.12 -22.01
CA PRO A 52 21.03 28.81 -21.65
C PRO A 52 19.98 28.80 -22.76
N TRP A 53 20.39 28.97 -24.02
CA TRP A 53 19.46 28.95 -25.15
C TRP A 53 18.81 27.57 -25.33
N PHE A 54 19.61 26.50 -25.29
CA PHE A 54 19.12 25.14 -25.39
C PHE A 54 18.14 24.83 -24.27
N THR A 55 18.47 25.18 -23.02
CA THR A 55 17.58 24.99 -21.87
C THR A 55 16.26 25.74 -22.06
N HIS A 56 16.31 27.01 -22.45
CA HIS A 56 15.11 27.82 -22.64
C HIS A 56 14.19 27.25 -23.72
N GLU A 57 14.76 26.88 -24.87
CA GLU A 57 13.97 26.35 -25.98
C GLU A 57 13.47 24.93 -25.68
N TYR A 58 14.26 24.10 -24.99
CA TYR A 58 13.83 22.81 -24.48
C TYR A 58 12.64 22.93 -23.54
N GLU A 59 12.71 23.80 -22.52
CA GLU A 59 11.58 24.01 -21.60
C GLU A 59 10.31 24.53 -22.30
N LYS A 60 10.50 25.35 -23.34
CA LYS A 60 9.39 25.88 -24.14
C LYS A 60 8.74 24.77 -24.98
N GLN A 61 9.53 23.93 -25.65
CA GLN A 61 9.04 22.75 -26.37
C GLN A 61 8.38 21.76 -25.42
N LEU A 62 8.95 21.57 -24.24
CA LEU A 62 8.47 20.65 -23.24
C LEU A 62 7.06 21.03 -22.78
N ARG A 63 6.82 22.33 -22.52
CA ARG A 63 5.49 22.85 -22.14
C ARG A 63 4.47 22.90 -23.28
N ARG A 64 4.90 23.14 -24.53
CA ARG A 64 3.99 23.40 -25.66
C ARG A 64 3.65 22.17 -26.50
N GLU A 65 4.59 21.24 -26.63
CA GLU A 65 4.49 20.12 -27.57
C GLU A 65 4.59 18.80 -26.81
N ILE A 66 5.71 18.55 -26.12
CA ILE A 66 6.03 17.22 -25.56
C ILE A 66 5.03 16.80 -24.48
N ILE A 67 4.78 17.66 -23.48
CA ILE A 67 3.84 17.35 -22.38
C ILE A 67 2.40 17.24 -22.89
N PRO A 68 1.87 18.21 -23.67
CA PRO A 68 0.51 18.09 -24.20
C PRO A 68 0.30 16.87 -25.09
N GLU A 69 1.28 16.53 -25.93
CA GLU A 69 1.21 15.33 -26.79
C GLU A 69 1.20 14.06 -25.94
N PHE A 70 2.09 13.94 -24.95
CA PHE A 70 2.11 12.82 -24.01
C PHE A 70 0.78 12.66 -23.28
N TRP A 71 0.23 13.74 -22.72
CA TRP A 71 -1.05 13.68 -22.00
C TRP A 71 -2.26 13.49 -22.93
N SER A 72 -2.16 13.88 -24.20
CA SER A 72 -3.25 13.67 -25.16
C SER A 72 -3.55 12.18 -25.37
N CYS A 73 -2.53 11.32 -25.27
CA CYS A 73 -2.68 9.87 -25.34
C CYS A 73 -3.58 9.30 -24.23
N PHE A 74 -3.71 10.01 -23.10
CA PHE A 74 -4.46 9.54 -21.93
C PHE A 74 -5.84 10.17 -21.77
N ARG A 75 -6.17 11.24 -22.51
CA ARG A 75 -7.47 11.95 -22.38
C ARG A 75 -8.68 11.06 -22.64
N SER A 76 -8.55 10.11 -23.57
CA SER A 76 -9.62 9.15 -23.90
C SER A 76 -9.38 7.78 -23.27
N ALA A 77 -8.23 7.54 -22.62
CA ALA A 77 -7.80 6.21 -22.23
C ALA A 77 -8.40 5.72 -20.92
N ALA A 78 -8.95 6.61 -20.09
CA ALA A 78 -9.57 6.22 -18.81
C ALA A 78 -10.81 5.32 -19.00
N ASP A 79 -11.53 5.48 -20.10
CA ASP A 79 -12.75 4.72 -20.42
C ASP A 79 -12.49 3.51 -21.32
N LEU A 80 -11.24 3.30 -21.76
CA LEU A 80 -10.88 2.22 -22.68
C LEU A 80 -10.66 0.87 -21.97
N ASN A 81 -10.72 -0.21 -22.75
CA ASN A 81 -10.41 -1.57 -22.30
C ASN A 81 -8.92 -1.69 -21.91
N LEU A 82 -8.58 -2.70 -21.10
CA LEU A 82 -7.20 -2.89 -20.61
C LEU A 82 -6.18 -3.02 -21.77
N LYS A 83 -6.55 -3.67 -22.87
CA LYS A 83 -5.69 -3.84 -24.05
C LYS A 83 -5.36 -2.50 -24.70
N ASP A 84 -6.35 -1.64 -24.86
CA ASP A 84 -6.16 -0.30 -25.44
C ASP A 84 -5.36 0.60 -24.51
N VAL A 85 -5.60 0.50 -23.18
CA VAL A 85 -4.80 1.17 -22.16
C VAL A 85 -3.33 0.76 -22.24
N ARG A 86 -3.06 -0.55 -22.37
CA ARG A 86 -1.70 -1.10 -22.51
C ARG A 86 -0.98 -0.53 -23.73
N VAL A 87 -1.65 -0.54 -24.89
CA VAL A 87 -1.09 -0.02 -26.14
C VAL A 87 -0.86 1.48 -26.06
N ALA A 88 -1.83 2.24 -25.55
CA ALA A 88 -1.70 3.69 -25.40
C ALA A 88 -0.55 4.06 -24.45
N PHE A 89 -0.42 3.38 -23.31
CA PHE A 89 0.65 3.63 -22.34
C PHE A 89 2.02 3.29 -22.92
N THR A 90 2.14 2.14 -23.59
CA THR A 90 3.38 1.71 -24.25
C THR A 90 3.81 2.70 -25.34
N ASN A 91 2.88 3.14 -26.18
CA ASN A 91 3.16 4.09 -27.25
C ASN A 91 3.54 5.47 -26.71
N ALA A 92 2.83 5.97 -25.69
CA ALA A 92 3.12 7.26 -25.07
C ALA A 92 4.51 7.29 -24.41
N VAL A 93 4.85 6.26 -23.62
CA VAL A 93 6.16 6.17 -22.97
C VAL A 93 7.28 5.97 -23.99
N THR A 94 7.05 5.16 -25.04
CA THR A 94 8.04 4.96 -26.11
C THR A 94 8.26 6.23 -26.93
N GLY A 95 7.19 6.95 -27.28
CA GLY A 95 7.27 8.23 -27.96
C GLY A 95 8.07 9.24 -27.14
N LEU A 96 7.74 9.39 -25.85
CA LEU A 96 8.45 10.25 -24.91
C LEU A 96 9.95 9.89 -24.83
N TYR A 97 10.26 8.60 -24.68
CA TYR A 97 11.63 8.10 -24.63
C TYR A 97 12.42 8.49 -25.89
N THR A 98 11.88 8.24 -27.09
CA THR A 98 12.59 8.55 -28.34
C THR A 98 12.81 10.05 -28.56
N VAL A 99 11.85 10.90 -28.15
CA VAL A 99 11.98 12.36 -28.25
C VAL A 99 13.08 12.85 -27.30
N ILE A 100 13.08 12.37 -26.06
CA ILE A 100 14.06 12.77 -25.05
C ILE A 100 15.46 12.24 -25.40
N GLU A 101 15.58 11.00 -25.89
CA GLU A 101 16.86 10.42 -26.31
C GLU A 101 17.52 11.24 -27.43
N LYS A 102 16.73 11.72 -28.39
CA LYS A 102 17.21 12.65 -29.43
C LYS A 102 17.72 13.96 -28.83
N ARG A 103 17.04 14.49 -27.81
CA ARG A 103 17.43 15.74 -27.12
C ARG A 103 18.65 15.55 -26.22
N LEU A 104 18.77 14.42 -25.55
CA LEU A 104 19.96 14.04 -24.79
C LEU A 104 21.18 13.89 -25.69
N SER A 105 21.00 13.36 -26.89
CA SER A 105 22.06 13.28 -27.90
C SER A 105 22.53 14.68 -28.32
N SER A 106 21.60 15.61 -28.53
CA SER A 106 21.91 17.03 -28.78
C SER A 106 22.62 17.69 -27.58
N ALA A 107 22.17 17.43 -26.35
CA ALA A 107 22.78 17.99 -25.14
C ALA A 107 24.22 17.49 -24.93
N ARG A 108 24.45 16.18 -25.08
CA ARG A 108 25.80 15.57 -25.02
C ARG A 108 26.72 16.13 -26.10
N PHE A 109 26.19 16.37 -27.30
CA PHE A 109 26.94 16.99 -28.38
C PHE A 109 27.38 18.42 -28.02
N ILE A 110 26.50 19.23 -27.43
CA ILE A 110 26.84 20.58 -26.95
C ILE A 110 27.92 20.52 -25.87
N THR A 111 27.76 19.65 -24.86
CA THR A 111 28.73 19.49 -23.76
C THR A 111 30.10 19.05 -24.28
N SER A 112 30.16 18.02 -25.14
CA SER A 112 31.42 17.55 -25.72
C SER A 112 32.13 18.63 -26.56
N THR A 113 31.35 19.47 -27.24
CA THR A 113 31.91 20.56 -28.05
C THR A 113 32.45 21.69 -27.18
N GLN A 114 31.78 22.02 -26.07
CA GLN A 114 32.26 23.01 -25.10
C GLN A 114 33.52 22.54 -24.36
N GLU A 115 33.61 21.26 -24.02
CA GLU A 115 34.80 20.65 -23.42
C GLU A 115 36.02 20.71 -24.36
N LYS A 116 35.83 20.41 -25.65
CA LYS A 116 36.90 20.49 -26.66
C LYS A 116 37.43 21.91 -26.87
N LEU A 117 36.60 22.92 -26.60
CA LEU A 117 36.94 24.34 -26.80
C LEU A 117 37.69 24.97 -25.62
N GLY A 118 37.93 24.23 -24.53
CA GLY A 118 38.73 24.71 -23.40
C GLY A 118 38.05 25.80 -22.57
N ASP A 119 36.72 25.81 -22.51
CA ASP A 119 35.99 26.68 -21.58
C ASP A 119 36.24 26.17 -20.15
N MET A 120 37.22 26.76 -19.47
CA MET A 120 37.74 26.34 -18.15
C MET A 120 36.74 26.50 -16.99
N ALA A 121 35.49 26.85 -17.28
CA ALA A 121 34.43 26.93 -16.30
C ALA A 121 33.67 25.60 -16.28
N GLU A 122 34.05 24.69 -15.38
CA GLU A 122 33.23 23.51 -15.07
C GLU A 122 31.79 23.98 -14.77
N PRO A 123 30.79 23.56 -15.58
CA PRO A 123 29.41 23.82 -15.24
C PRO A 123 29.11 23.08 -13.93
N ARG A 124 28.64 23.78 -12.90
CA ARG A 124 28.27 23.14 -11.60
C ARG A 124 27.19 22.07 -11.74
N ILE A 125 26.48 22.02 -12.88
CA ILE A 125 25.38 21.10 -13.17
C ILE A 125 25.52 20.63 -14.61
N SER A 126 25.46 19.32 -14.84
CA SER A 126 25.47 18.74 -16.19
C SER A 126 24.21 19.16 -16.95
N LEU A 127 24.38 19.57 -18.22
CA LEU A 127 23.27 19.84 -19.15
C LEU A 127 22.31 18.64 -19.26
N VAL A 128 22.82 17.42 -19.11
CA VAL A 128 22.04 16.19 -19.12
C VAL A 128 21.13 16.09 -17.88
N ASP A 129 21.66 16.41 -16.69
CA ASP A 129 20.87 16.39 -15.46
C ASP A 129 19.77 17.46 -15.51
N LEU A 130 20.08 18.65 -16.05
CA LEU A 130 19.10 19.71 -16.25
C LEU A 130 17.95 19.28 -17.18
N VAL A 131 18.24 18.53 -18.26
CA VAL A 131 17.22 18.01 -19.16
C VAL A 131 16.26 17.05 -18.45
N TYR A 132 16.78 16.17 -17.58
CA TYR A 132 15.98 15.26 -16.77
C TYR A 132 15.19 15.99 -15.68
N ASP A 133 15.81 16.93 -14.97
CA ASP A 133 15.18 17.68 -13.90
C ASP A 133 14.03 18.56 -14.41
N SER A 134 14.26 19.27 -15.53
CA SER A 134 13.22 20.07 -16.19
C SER A 134 12.06 19.20 -16.68
N LEU A 135 12.34 17.99 -17.18
CA LEU A 135 11.31 17.02 -17.57
C LEU A 135 10.49 16.55 -16.36
N GLN A 136 11.15 16.06 -15.31
CA GLN A 136 10.48 15.58 -14.11
C GLN A 136 9.60 16.67 -13.49
N ALA A 137 10.14 17.87 -13.32
CA ALA A 137 9.42 18.98 -12.72
C ALA A 137 8.16 19.33 -13.51
N ALA A 138 8.29 19.43 -14.84
CA ALA A 138 7.17 19.84 -15.68
C ALA A 138 6.10 18.73 -15.84
N LEU A 139 6.49 17.45 -15.86
CA LEU A 139 5.53 16.34 -15.82
C LEU A 139 4.76 16.31 -14.49
N LYS A 140 5.45 16.46 -13.35
CA LYS A 140 4.81 16.50 -12.01
C LYS A 140 3.82 17.66 -11.87
N LEU A 141 4.14 18.82 -12.44
CA LEU A 141 3.27 20.00 -12.37
C LEU A 141 2.03 19.91 -13.26
N SER A 142 1.97 18.96 -14.20
CA SER A 142 0.92 18.90 -15.23
C SER A 142 0.10 17.60 -15.21
N VAL A 143 0.20 16.79 -14.14
CA VAL A 143 -0.47 15.48 -14.06
C VAL A 143 -2.00 15.63 -14.12
N PRO A 144 -2.67 15.07 -15.15
CA PRO A 144 -4.14 15.04 -15.22
C PRO A 144 -4.73 14.04 -14.21
N PRO A 145 -5.89 14.32 -13.58
CA PRO A 145 -6.50 13.42 -12.61
C PRO A 145 -6.95 12.08 -13.23
N GLU A 146 -7.26 12.04 -14.53
CA GLU A 146 -7.64 10.83 -15.26
C GLU A 146 -6.47 9.85 -15.40
N PHE A 147 -5.24 10.36 -15.42
CA PHE A 147 -4.04 9.53 -15.58
C PHE A 147 -3.86 8.56 -14.40
N ASN A 148 -4.17 8.99 -13.17
CA ASN A 148 -4.09 8.11 -11.99
C ASN A 148 -4.99 6.88 -12.13
N LYS A 149 -6.17 7.02 -12.75
CA LYS A 149 -7.07 5.89 -12.99
C LYS A 149 -6.48 4.91 -14.01
N VAL A 150 -5.93 5.43 -15.10
CA VAL A 150 -5.25 4.64 -16.14
C VAL A 150 -4.05 3.89 -15.56
N LEU A 151 -3.25 4.59 -14.78
CA LEU A 151 -2.06 4.06 -14.12
C LEU A 151 -2.44 2.95 -13.12
N LEU A 152 -3.40 3.21 -12.23
CA LEU A 152 -3.89 2.20 -11.29
C LEU A 152 -4.47 0.98 -12.00
N LYS A 153 -5.22 1.15 -13.10
CA LYS A 153 -5.77 0.04 -13.89
C LYS A 153 -4.66 -0.83 -14.50
N PHE A 154 -3.63 -0.20 -15.09
CA PHE A 154 -2.49 -0.91 -15.67
C PHE A 154 -1.67 -1.66 -14.62
N TYR A 155 -1.26 -0.99 -13.53
CA TYR A 155 -0.43 -1.61 -12.49
C TYR A 155 -1.21 -2.67 -11.67
N SER A 156 -2.52 -2.48 -11.46
CA SER A 156 -3.37 -3.52 -10.85
C SER A 156 -3.44 -4.78 -11.72
N ALA A 157 -3.57 -4.63 -13.05
CA ALA A 157 -3.57 -5.76 -13.96
C ALA A 157 -2.20 -6.45 -14.03
N ALA A 158 -1.11 -5.68 -14.05
CA ALA A 158 0.24 -6.21 -14.02
C ALA A 158 0.50 -7.03 -12.74
N PHE A 159 0.04 -6.56 -11.57
CA PHE A 159 0.15 -7.29 -10.31
C PHE A 159 -0.63 -8.61 -10.32
N ARG A 160 -1.87 -8.63 -10.83
CA ARG A 160 -2.64 -9.90 -10.95
C ARG A 160 -2.01 -10.87 -11.93
N ALA A 161 -1.50 -10.37 -13.06
CA ALA A 161 -0.78 -11.20 -14.01
C ALA A 161 0.48 -11.81 -13.38
N PHE A 162 1.21 -11.03 -12.57
CA PHE A 162 2.36 -11.52 -11.80
C PHE A 162 1.95 -12.59 -10.79
N HIS A 163 0.91 -12.35 -9.98
CA HIS A 163 0.38 -13.30 -8.99
C HIS A 163 -0.03 -14.64 -9.64
N ARG A 164 -0.70 -14.56 -10.80
CA ARG A 164 -1.11 -15.75 -11.56
C ARG A 164 0.09 -16.55 -12.05
N VAL A 165 1.11 -15.87 -12.61
CA VAL A 165 2.31 -16.54 -13.12
C VAL A 165 3.14 -17.14 -11.98
N ALA A 166 3.09 -16.55 -10.77
CA ALA A 166 3.75 -17.06 -9.58
C ALA A 166 3.11 -18.34 -8.99
N GLY A 167 1.94 -18.76 -9.47
CA GLY A 167 1.37 -20.09 -9.18
C GLY A 167 0.39 -20.17 -8.01
N GLU A 168 -0.06 -19.04 -7.46
CA GLU A 168 -1.15 -18.97 -6.48
C GLU A 168 -2.49 -18.77 -7.23
N ASP A 169 -2.85 -19.74 -8.08
CA ASP A 169 -4.15 -19.73 -8.77
C ASP A 169 -5.20 -20.40 -7.89
N ASP A 170 -6.12 -19.61 -7.38
CA ASP A 170 -7.26 -20.03 -6.57
C ASP A 170 -8.36 -20.67 -7.45
N GLY A 171 -8.00 -21.55 -8.38
CA GLY A 171 -8.89 -22.43 -9.16
C GLY A 171 -10.27 -21.85 -9.52
N SER A 172 -10.32 -20.59 -9.95
CA SER A 172 -11.59 -19.89 -10.15
C SER A 172 -12.17 -20.25 -11.51
N ASP A 173 -13.35 -20.87 -11.54
CA ASP A 173 -14.15 -21.15 -12.75
C ASP A 173 -14.73 -19.85 -13.36
N SER A 174 -13.87 -18.86 -13.62
CA SER A 174 -14.21 -17.63 -14.31
C SER A 174 -13.90 -17.76 -15.79
N TYR A 175 -14.84 -17.34 -16.65
CA TYR A 175 -14.62 -17.23 -18.10
C TYR A 175 -13.58 -16.14 -18.46
N GLU A 176 -13.28 -15.25 -17.53
CA GLU A 176 -12.27 -14.21 -17.64
C GLU A 176 -11.01 -14.58 -16.85
N CYS A 177 -9.86 -14.34 -17.46
CA CYS A 177 -8.56 -14.51 -16.84
C CYS A 177 -8.43 -13.56 -15.63
N PRO A 178 -8.15 -14.08 -14.42
CA PRO A 178 -8.02 -13.26 -13.22
C PRO A 178 -6.84 -12.27 -13.29
N GLY A 179 -5.88 -12.49 -14.20
CA GLY A 179 -4.75 -11.60 -14.45
C GLY A 179 -5.07 -10.42 -15.39
N CYS A 180 -5.28 -10.75 -16.67
CA CYS A 180 -5.39 -9.76 -17.75
C CYS A 180 -6.83 -9.38 -18.12
N GLU A 181 -7.85 -9.87 -17.41
CA GLU A 181 -9.28 -9.58 -17.67
C GLU A 181 -9.73 -9.89 -19.11
N LEU A 182 -8.96 -10.70 -19.84
CA LEU A 182 -9.32 -11.24 -21.14
C LEU A 182 -9.98 -12.60 -20.96
N GLU A 183 -10.70 -13.08 -21.97
CA GLU A 183 -11.20 -14.45 -22.00
C GLU A 183 -10.09 -15.46 -21.65
N ALA A 184 -10.39 -16.45 -20.80
CA ALA A 184 -9.40 -17.40 -20.30
C ALA A 184 -8.61 -18.10 -21.43
N ASP A 185 -9.26 -18.37 -22.56
CA ASP A 185 -8.67 -18.99 -23.76
C ASP A 185 -7.70 -18.07 -24.53
N ASN A 186 -7.82 -16.74 -24.36
CA ASN A 186 -7.01 -15.71 -25.02
C ASN A 186 -6.15 -14.92 -24.01
N CYS A 187 -5.65 -15.60 -22.98
CA CYS A 187 -4.84 -14.99 -21.93
C CYS A 187 -3.54 -14.40 -22.49
N GLU A 188 -3.30 -13.11 -22.26
CA GLU A 188 -2.07 -12.39 -22.65
C GLU A 188 -1.23 -11.94 -21.43
N CYS A 189 -1.27 -12.67 -20.30
CA CYS A 189 -0.54 -12.28 -19.07
C CYS A 189 0.98 -12.17 -19.27
N THR A 190 1.59 -13.03 -20.09
CA THR A 190 3.04 -12.96 -20.38
C THR A 190 3.40 -11.69 -21.14
N HIS A 191 2.65 -11.35 -22.19
CA HIS A 191 2.84 -10.12 -22.96
C HIS A 191 2.57 -8.87 -22.12
N LEU A 192 1.59 -8.91 -21.21
CA LEU A 192 1.36 -7.81 -20.27
C LEU A 192 2.57 -7.59 -19.35
N LEU A 193 3.22 -8.66 -18.88
CA LEU A 193 4.43 -8.56 -18.06
C LEU A 193 5.65 -8.10 -18.87
N GLU A 194 5.78 -8.51 -20.13
CA GLU A 194 6.80 -8.01 -21.06
C GLU A 194 6.65 -6.50 -21.32
N ASP A 195 5.42 -6.05 -21.61
CA ASP A 195 5.11 -4.62 -21.81
C ASP A 195 5.37 -3.84 -20.53
N PHE A 196 4.96 -4.37 -19.37
CA PHE A 196 5.24 -3.80 -18.06
C PHE A 196 6.75 -3.63 -17.82
N ASP A 197 7.55 -4.66 -18.11
CA ASP A 197 9.00 -4.59 -17.96
C ASP A 197 9.62 -3.55 -18.90
N GLY A 198 9.20 -3.54 -20.16
CA GLY A 198 9.68 -2.60 -21.16
C GLY A 198 9.33 -1.14 -20.83
N ILE A 199 8.15 -0.90 -20.26
CA ILE A 199 7.72 0.43 -19.79
C ILE A 199 8.52 0.86 -18.56
N ASN A 200 8.64 0.00 -17.55
CA ASN A 200 9.38 0.33 -16.33
C ASN A 200 10.85 0.59 -16.62
N LYS A 201 11.47 -0.17 -17.55
CA LYS A 201 12.83 0.11 -18.02
C LYS A 201 12.95 1.52 -18.62
N LYS A 202 12.04 1.88 -19.55
CA LYS A 202 12.05 3.22 -20.16
C LYS A 202 11.80 4.33 -19.14
N LEU A 203 10.88 4.11 -18.18
CA LEU A 203 10.61 5.08 -17.11
C LEU A 203 11.80 5.24 -16.15
N HIS A 204 12.51 4.14 -15.86
CA HIS A 204 13.75 4.16 -15.09
C HIS A 204 14.83 4.98 -15.81
N ASP A 205 15.08 4.69 -17.09
CA ASP A 205 16.06 5.40 -17.91
C ASP A 205 15.75 6.90 -18.03
N LEU A 206 14.46 7.28 -18.01
CA LEU A 206 14.01 8.67 -18.00
C LEU A 206 14.05 9.33 -16.60
N ARG A 207 14.44 8.61 -15.55
CA ARG A 207 14.33 9.00 -14.14
C ARG A 207 12.89 9.37 -13.74
N LEU A 208 11.87 8.82 -14.39
CA LEU A 208 10.46 9.12 -14.13
C LEU A 208 9.75 8.05 -13.30
N LEU A 209 10.35 6.88 -13.11
CA LEU A 209 9.75 5.75 -12.39
C LEU A 209 9.23 6.20 -11.01
N ASP A 210 10.11 6.73 -10.17
CA ASP A 210 9.73 7.17 -8.82
C ASP A 210 8.81 8.39 -8.78
N ALA A 211 8.85 9.23 -9.81
CA ALA A 211 8.04 10.44 -9.90
C ALA A 211 6.59 10.16 -10.25
N VAL A 212 6.35 9.11 -11.04
CA VAL A 212 5.04 8.82 -11.66
C VAL A 212 4.41 7.57 -11.09
N VAL A 213 5.22 6.54 -10.82
CA VAL A 213 4.74 5.17 -10.56
C VAL A 213 4.62 4.86 -9.07
N ARG A 214 5.46 5.49 -8.21
CA ARG A 214 5.55 5.20 -6.77
C ARG A 214 4.19 5.16 -6.07
N ASP A 215 3.38 6.20 -6.26
CA ASP A 215 2.09 6.35 -5.57
C ASP A 215 1.08 5.30 -6.03
N ALA A 216 1.03 5.04 -7.34
CA ALA A 216 0.12 4.03 -7.90
C ALA A 216 0.50 2.61 -7.48
N VAL A 217 1.78 2.27 -7.51
CA VAL A 217 2.30 0.97 -7.08
C VAL A 217 2.03 0.74 -5.59
N SER A 218 2.22 1.77 -4.76
CA SER A 218 1.94 1.70 -3.32
C SER A 218 0.44 1.49 -3.06
N ALA A 219 -0.42 2.25 -3.76
CA ALA A 219 -1.87 2.09 -3.66
C ALA A 219 -2.36 0.70 -4.12
N VAL A 220 -1.76 0.15 -5.18
CA VAL A 220 -2.00 -1.23 -5.62
C VAL A 220 -1.61 -2.20 -4.50
N ALA A 221 -0.40 -2.10 -3.95
CA ALA A 221 0.06 -2.98 -2.88
C ALA A 221 -0.87 -2.94 -1.66
N TYR A 222 -1.23 -1.75 -1.16
CA TYR A 222 -2.14 -1.61 -0.01
C TYR A 222 -3.49 -2.27 -0.27
N LYS A 223 -4.09 -2.02 -1.44
CA LYS A 223 -5.37 -2.61 -1.82
C LYS A 223 -5.30 -4.13 -1.89
N TYR A 224 -4.24 -4.71 -2.46
CA TYR A 224 -4.07 -6.16 -2.54
C TYR A 224 -3.82 -6.79 -1.17
N ILE A 225 -3.04 -6.14 -0.30
CA ILE A 225 -2.84 -6.59 1.08
C ILE A 225 -4.19 -6.65 1.81
N GLU A 226 -4.98 -5.58 1.72
CA GLU A 226 -6.31 -5.53 2.33
C GLU A 226 -7.24 -6.64 1.80
N GLN A 227 -7.31 -6.82 0.47
CA GLN A 227 -8.13 -7.86 -0.15
C GLN A 227 -7.68 -9.27 0.23
N HIS A 228 -6.38 -9.54 0.26
CA HIS A 228 -5.84 -10.83 0.65
C HIS A 228 -6.12 -11.13 2.14
N ILE A 229 -5.98 -10.14 3.02
CA ILE A 229 -6.36 -10.29 4.44
C ILE A 229 -7.86 -10.59 4.56
N GLN A 230 -8.72 -9.86 3.85
CA GLN A 230 -10.16 -10.10 3.86
C GLN A 230 -10.52 -11.51 3.37
N ASN A 231 -9.92 -11.99 2.29
CA ASN A 231 -10.20 -13.31 1.75
C ASN A 231 -9.69 -14.44 2.66
N THR A 232 -8.51 -14.27 3.24
CA THR A 232 -7.87 -15.30 4.09
C THR A 232 -8.45 -15.32 5.52
N CYS A 233 -8.84 -14.17 6.07
CA CYS A 233 -9.24 -14.05 7.47
C CYS A 233 -10.75 -14.07 7.72
N ARG A 234 -11.58 -13.94 6.68
CA ARG A 234 -13.04 -13.89 6.83
C ARG A 234 -13.60 -15.25 7.24
N GLY A 235 -14.21 -15.31 8.42
CA GLY A 235 -14.94 -16.48 8.92
C GLY A 235 -14.08 -17.58 9.56
N ILE A 236 -12.75 -17.38 9.71
CA ILE A 236 -11.87 -18.36 10.36
C ILE A 236 -11.17 -17.72 11.56
N PHE A 237 -11.54 -18.18 12.76
CA PHE A 237 -11.12 -17.58 14.05
C PHE A 237 -10.04 -18.37 14.77
N GLU A 238 -9.88 -19.65 14.44
CA GLU A 238 -9.07 -20.59 15.24
C GLU A 238 -7.60 -20.68 14.80
N SER A 239 -7.23 -20.12 13.64
CA SER A 239 -5.88 -20.27 13.07
C SER A 239 -5.02 -19.01 13.13
N ARG A 240 -3.72 -19.23 13.36
CA ARG A 240 -2.67 -18.20 13.30
C ARG A 240 -2.27 -17.96 11.84
N PHE A 241 -2.83 -16.93 11.24
CA PHE A 241 -2.54 -16.57 9.83
C PHE A 241 -1.33 -15.63 9.67
N LEU A 242 -0.84 -15.04 10.75
CA LEU A 242 0.18 -13.99 10.72
C LEU A 242 1.47 -14.43 9.99
N ASP A 243 1.98 -15.63 10.31
CA ASP A 243 3.19 -16.17 9.68
C ASP A 243 2.99 -16.42 8.16
N SER A 244 1.79 -16.84 7.76
CA SER A 244 1.46 -17.07 6.35
C SER A 244 1.36 -15.75 5.59
N LEU A 245 0.73 -14.73 6.19
CA LEU A 245 0.57 -13.39 5.62
C LEU A 245 1.93 -12.68 5.49
N GLU A 246 2.80 -12.80 6.50
CA GLU A 246 4.16 -12.27 6.42
C GLU A 246 4.98 -12.93 5.31
N LYS A 247 4.91 -14.27 5.22
CA LYS A 247 5.59 -14.99 4.16
C LYS A 247 5.09 -14.55 2.78
N TRP A 248 3.78 -14.44 2.60
CA TRP A 248 3.16 -13.97 1.36
C TRP A 248 3.59 -12.53 1.00
N LEU A 249 3.65 -11.62 1.99
CA LEU A 249 4.13 -10.26 1.78
C LEU A 249 5.56 -10.26 1.22
N THR A 250 6.46 -11.06 1.80
CA THR A 250 7.86 -11.13 1.36
C THR A 250 8.03 -11.87 0.02
N THR A 251 7.25 -12.92 -0.25
CA THR A 251 7.40 -13.74 -1.47
C THR A 251 6.68 -13.17 -2.68
N THR A 252 5.57 -12.48 -2.49
CA THR A 252 4.69 -12.04 -3.58
C THR A 252 4.77 -10.53 -3.75
N VAL A 253 4.44 -9.75 -2.71
CA VAL A 253 4.40 -8.29 -2.81
C VAL A 253 5.81 -7.73 -2.98
N MET A 254 6.75 -8.11 -2.13
CA MET A 254 8.12 -7.59 -2.20
C MET A 254 8.86 -8.05 -3.46
N GLU A 255 8.59 -9.25 -3.96
CA GLU A 255 9.21 -9.72 -5.21
C GLU A 255 8.71 -8.92 -6.42
N TRP A 256 7.45 -8.52 -6.41
CA TRP A 256 6.93 -7.58 -7.40
C TRP A 256 7.61 -6.21 -7.33
N PHE A 257 7.86 -5.67 -6.13
CA PHE A 257 8.65 -4.45 -5.95
C PHE A 257 10.10 -4.62 -6.45
N ARG A 258 10.73 -5.77 -6.22
CA ARG A 258 12.07 -6.06 -6.76
C ARG A 258 12.06 -6.10 -8.29
N LEU A 259 11.02 -6.64 -8.91
CA LEU A 259 10.87 -6.61 -10.37
C LEU A 259 10.68 -5.19 -10.92
N LEU A 260 9.90 -4.35 -10.22
CA LEU A 260 9.69 -2.94 -10.59
C LEU A 260 10.99 -2.13 -10.55
N TYR A 261 11.79 -2.34 -9.50
CA TYR A 261 12.99 -1.56 -9.21
C TYR A 261 14.29 -2.26 -9.64
N LYS A 262 14.22 -3.34 -10.44
CA LYS A 262 15.40 -4.17 -10.79
C LYS A 262 16.53 -3.42 -11.51
N TYR A 263 16.22 -2.30 -12.15
CA TYR A 263 17.18 -1.49 -12.89
C TYR A 263 17.89 -0.45 -12.01
N ASP A 264 17.35 -0.18 -10.82
CA ASP A 264 17.91 0.77 -9.88
C ASP A 264 18.84 0.03 -8.91
N THR A 265 20.08 -0.18 -9.35
CA THR A 265 21.09 -0.97 -8.61
C THR A 265 21.77 -0.19 -7.48
N GLY A 266 21.17 0.91 -7.02
CA GLY A 266 21.71 1.73 -5.95
C GLY A 266 21.66 1.03 -4.59
N THR A 267 22.73 1.15 -3.79
CA THR A 267 22.72 0.70 -2.38
C THR A 267 21.66 1.45 -1.55
N GLU A 268 21.33 2.67 -1.95
CA GLU A 268 20.26 3.48 -1.37
C GLU A 268 18.87 2.88 -1.67
N THR A 269 18.68 2.33 -2.87
CA THR A 269 17.44 1.69 -3.31
C THR A 269 17.16 0.40 -2.54
N GLU A 270 18.18 -0.43 -2.30
CA GLU A 270 18.04 -1.63 -1.46
C GLU A 270 17.65 -1.28 -0.02
N GLY A 271 18.25 -0.22 0.54
CA GLY A 271 17.86 0.32 1.85
C GLY A 271 16.42 0.84 1.88
N ALA A 272 16.00 1.53 0.82
CA ALA A 272 14.63 2.01 0.65
C ALA A 272 13.63 0.86 0.50
N LEU A 273 13.96 -0.20 -0.25
CA LEU A 273 13.13 -1.40 -0.38
C LEU A 273 12.94 -2.12 0.96
N LYS A 274 13.99 -2.19 1.77
CA LYS A 274 13.89 -2.76 3.12
C LYS A 274 13.02 -1.92 4.05
N SER A 275 13.19 -0.59 4.02
CA SER A 275 12.32 0.34 4.76
C SER A 275 10.86 0.23 4.32
N LEU A 276 10.62 0.05 3.02
CA LEU A 276 9.29 -0.19 2.46
C LEU A 276 8.71 -1.52 2.93
N GLU A 277 9.51 -2.59 2.98
CA GLU A 277 9.08 -3.89 3.52
C GLU A 277 8.60 -3.76 4.97
N ASP A 278 9.35 -3.04 5.81
CA ASP A 278 8.98 -2.79 7.21
C ASP A 278 7.68 -1.97 7.30
N HIS A 279 7.50 -0.98 6.42
CA HIS A 279 6.29 -0.17 6.35
C HIS A 279 5.06 -0.99 5.93
N LEU A 280 5.17 -1.79 4.87
CA LEU A 280 4.08 -2.66 4.41
C LEU A 280 3.74 -3.73 5.43
N ARG A 281 4.72 -4.24 6.17
CA ARG A 281 4.51 -5.20 7.26
C ARG A 281 3.73 -4.56 8.42
N HIS A 282 4.09 -3.34 8.81
CA HIS A 282 3.32 -2.60 9.81
C HIS A 282 1.88 -2.35 9.35
N TYR A 283 1.69 -1.94 8.10
CA TYR A 283 0.35 -1.76 7.51
C TYR A 283 -0.46 -3.07 7.48
N LEU A 284 0.18 -4.20 7.18
CA LEU A 284 -0.44 -5.53 7.23
C LEU A 284 -0.93 -5.85 8.64
N TYR A 285 -0.11 -5.60 9.67
CA TYR A 285 -0.53 -5.81 11.06
C TYR A 285 -1.66 -4.89 11.48
N ASP A 286 -1.59 -3.60 11.14
CA ASP A 286 -2.63 -2.63 11.47
C ASP A 286 -3.97 -3.03 10.83
N THR A 287 -3.95 -3.36 9.54
CA THR A 287 -5.14 -3.82 8.80
C THR A 287 -5.67 -5.14 9.35
N TYR A 288 -4.79 -6.10 9.66
CA TYR A 288 -5.16 -7.37 10.26
C TYR A 288 -5.84 -7.20 11.62
N VAL A 289 -5.26 -6.38 12.51
CA VAL A 289 -5.82 -6.09 13.84
C VAL A 289 -7.15 -5.36 13.70
N MET A 290 -7.26 -4.38 12.81
CA MET A 290 -8.51 -3.67 12.55
C MET A 290 -9.62 -4.62 12.10
N ILE A 291 -9.37 -5.44 11.07
CA ILE A 291 -10.36 -6.40 10.56
C ILE A 291 -10.73 -7.41 11.65
N LYS A 292 -9.75 -8.00 12.35
CA LYS A 292 -10.03 -8.95 13.44
C LYS A 292 -10.81 -8.32 14.58
N SER A 293 -10.50 -7.08 14.95
CA SER A 293 -11.23 -6.34 16.00
C SER A 293 -12.68 -6.10 15.60
N HIS A 294 -12.93 -5.67 14.35
CA HIS A 294 -14.28 -5.51 13.83
C HIS A 294 -15.07 -6.82 13.82
N THR A 295 -14.46 -7.92 13.34
CA THR A 295 -15.13 -9.23 13.33
C THR A 295 -15.39 -9.78 14.73
N LEU A 296 -14.47 -9.58 15.68
CA LEU A 296 -14.65 -9.99 17.08
C LEU A 296 -15.81 -9.24 17.74
N ILE A 297 -15.96 -7.94 17.45
CA ILE A 297 -17.09 -7.16 17.95
C ILE A 297 -18.40 -7.72 17.38
N GLU A 298 -18.45 -8.01 16.08
CA GLU A 298 -19.65 -8.59 15.45
C GLU A 298 -20.03 -9.95 16.04
N GLU A 299 -19.06 -10.84 16.29
CA GLU A 299 -19.31 -12.14 16.92
C GLU A 299 -19.75 -12.03 18.39
N LEU A 300 -19.09 -11.18 19.17
CA LEU A 300 -19.43 -10.96 20.58
C LEU A 300 -20.78 -10.25 20.75
N HIS A 301 -21.21 -9.46 19.76
CA HIS A 301 -22.44 -8.67 19.80
C HIS A 301 -23.61 -9.26 19.00
N GLY A 302 -23.66 -10.59 18.81
CA GLY A 302 -24.82 -11.27 18.20
C GLY A 302 -26.14 -10.59 18.61
N GLU A 303 -26.79 -9.96 17.61
CA GLU A 303 -27.94 -9.06 17.73
C GLU A 303 -28.02 -8.22 19.02
N ALA A 304 -27.34 -7.06 19.03
CA ALA A 304 -27.67 -5.84 19.79
C ALA A 304 -28.60 -6.03 21.01
N SER A 305 -28.15 -6.78 22.02
CA SER A 305 -28.87 -6.85 23.29
C SER A 305 -28.62 -5.53 24.04
N PRO A 306 -29.66 -4.83 24.52
CA PRO A 306 -29.49 -3.60 25.28
C PRO A 306 -28.65 -3.87 26.55
N PRO A 307 -27.91 -2.88 27.07
CA PRO A 307 -27.01 -3.09 28.20
C PRO A 307 -27.75 -3.79 29.35
N PRO A 308 -27.15 -4.83 29.97
CA PRO A 308 -27.83 -5.76 30.90
C PRO A 308 -28.54 -5.07 32.07
N ARG A 309 -28.15 -3.82 32.39
CA ARG A 309 -28.79 -2.98 33.40
C ARG A 309 -30.18 -2.44 33.03
N THR A 310 -30.62 -2.54 31.78
CA THR A 310 -31.90 -1.97 31.31
C THR A 310 -33.05 -2.98 31.23
N ARG A 311 -32.79 -4.27 31.49
CA ARG A 311 -33.79 -5.33 31.47
C ARG A 311 -33.98 -5.89 32.89
N GLU A 312 -35.12 -5.60 33.50
CA GLU A 312 -35.48 -6.04 34.86
C GLU A 312 -35.44 -7.58 35.03
N ASP A 313 -35.67 -8.34 33.95
CA ASP A 313 -35.70 -9.80 33.97
C ASP A 313 -34.34 -10.49 33.73
N THR A 314 -33.25 -9.73 33.53
CA THR A 314 -31.94 -10.31 33.19
C THR A 314 -31.37 -11.16 34.33
N VAL A 315 -31.54 -10.70 35.57
CA VAL A 315 -31.08 -11.45 36.75
C VAL A 315 -31.87 -12.75 36.92
N ARG A 316 -33.18 -12.72 36.67
CA ARG A 316 -34.02 -13.92 36.71
C ARG A 316 -33.61 -14.93 35.65
N SER A 317 -33.29 -14.48 34.44
CA SER A 317 -32.79 -15.35 33.37
C SER A 317 -31.43 -15.96 33.70
N ILE A 318 -30.51 -15.20 34.32
CA ILE A 318 -29.20 -15.71 34.75
C ILE A 318 -29.39 -16.77 35.85
N VAL A 319 -30.19 -16.48 36.87
CA VAL A 319 -30.47 -17.41 37.97
C VAL A 319 -31.17 -18.67 37.46
N SER A 320 -32.14 -18.53 36.55
CA SER A 320 -32.84 -19.67 35.94
C SER A 320 -31.88 -20.58 35.18
N ASN A 321 -30.97 -20.02 34.38
CA ASN A 321 -29.96 -20.80 33.64
C ASN A 321 -28.95 -21.47 34.58
N LEU A 322 -28.59 -20.84 35.70
CA LEU A 322 -27.72 -21.45 36.72
C LEU A 322 -28.41 -22.58 37.50
N THR A 323 -29.75 -22.58 37.57
CA THR A 323 -30.55 -23.61 38.25
C THR A 323 -31.13 -24.67 37.31
N ASP A 324 -30.91 -24.55 36.00
CA ASP A 324 -31.41 -25.48 34.99
C ASP A 324 -30.39 -26.62 34.79
N GLU A 325 -30.83 -27.86 35.01
CA GLU A 325 -30.00 -29.07 34.90
C GLU A 325 -29.46 -29.32 33.48
N SER A 326 -29.99 -28.63 32.46
CA SER A 326 -29.55 -28.75 31.06
C SER A 326 -28.30 -27.92 30.71
N CYS A 327 -27.89 -26.99 31.58
CA CYS A 327 -26.83 -26.00 31.31
C CYS A 327 -25.54 -26.28 32.11
N THR A 328 -25.03 -27.52 32.03
CA THR A 328 -23.87 -27.99 32.81
C THR A 328 -22.53 -27.35 32.42
N GLU A 329 -22.45 -26.68 31.28
CA GLU A 329 -21.21 -26.10 30.74
C GLU A 329 -20.76 -24.86 31.54
N LEU A 330 -21.71 -24.03 31.97
CA LEU A 330 -21.41 -22.84 32.79
C LEU A 330 -21.04 -23.24 34.23
N GLU A 331 -21.75 -24.21 34.80
CA GLU A 331 -21.47 -24.76 36.15
C GLU A 331 -20.09 -25.43 36.21
N ALA A 332 -19.71 -26.19 35.17
CA ALA A 332 -18.39 -26.82 35.09
C ALA A 332 -17.25 -25.80 34.95
N GLU A 333 -17.46 -24.70 34.21
CA GLU A 333 -16.47 -23.61 34.09
C GLU A 333 -16.36 -22.77 35.38
N LEU A 334 -17.46 -22.61 36.12
CA LEU A 334 -17.48 -21.98 37.45
C LEU A 334 -16.70 -22.78 38.50
N VAL A 335 -16.75 -24.12 38.43
CA VAL A 335 -16.01 -25.01 39.35
C VAL A 335 -14.51 -25.08 39.01
N LYS A 336 -14.13 -24.90 37.74
CA LYS A 336 -12.71 -24.88 37.33
C LYS A 336 -11.95 -23.64 37.81
N LEU A 337 -12.67 -22.55 38.12
CA LEU A 337 -12.09 -21.32 38.66
C LEU A 337 -12.18 -21.39 40.19
N THR A 338 -11.09 -21.80 40.85
CA THR A 338 -11.00 -21.97 42.31
C THR A 338 -11.52 -20.74 43.08
N PRO A 339 -12.40 -20.92 44.08
CA PRO A 339 -12.87 -19.81 44.90
C PRO A 339 -11.75 -19.32 45.81
N ILE A 340 -11.40 -18.04 45.72
CA ILE A 340 -10.59 -17.38 46.75
C ILE A 340 -11.47 -17.33 48.01
N ALA A 341 -11.09 -18.10 49.03
CA ALA A 341 -11.73 -18.06 50.33
C ALA A 341 -11.72 -16.61 50.85
N VAL A 342 -12.91 -16.09 51.13
CA VAL A 342 -13.07 -14.82 51.85
C VAL A 342 -12.83 -15.14 53.32
N GLU A 343 -11.58 -15.35 53.72
CA GLU A 343 -11.19 -15.40 55.13
C GLU A 343 -10.65 -14.04 55.56
N ASP A 344 -11.47 -13.39 56.39
CA ASP A 344 -11.10 -12.28 57.24
C ASP A 344 -10.01 -12.79 58.23
N SER A 345 -8.81 -12.22 58.17
CA SER A 345 -7.72 -12.32 59.16
C SER A 345 -6.79 -13.55 59.11
N CYS A 346 -5.66 -13.43 58.40
CA CYS A 346 -4.34 -13.93 58.86
C CYS A 346 -3.20 -13.33 58.01
N LEU A 347 -2.18 -12.81 58.69
CA LEU A 347 -0.88 -12.50 58.10
C LEU A 347 -0.19 -13.84 57.76
N SER A 348 -0.31 -14.32 56.53
CA SER A 348 0.56 -15.36 56.01
C SER A 348 1.71 -14.70 55.25
N ASP A 349 2.90 -14.73 55.87
CA ASP A 349 4.17 -14.16 55.41
C ASP A 349 4.82 -15.01 54.29
N ASP A 350 4.01 -15.65 53.43
CA ASP A 350 4.45 -16.63 52.41
C ASP A 350 4.04 -16.20 50.97
N ASP A 351 3.88 -14.90 50.74
CA ASP A 351 3.81 -14.33 49.39
C ASP A 351 5.23 -13.94 48.91
N ASP A 352 6.08 -14.95 48.70
CA ASP A 352 7.21 -14.83 47.77
C ASP A 352 6.63 -14.79 46.34
N GLU A 353 5.85 -13.75 46.05
CA GLU A 353 5.33 -13.45 44.73
C GLU A 353 6.52 -13.20 43.79
N ASP A 354 6.49 -13.90 42.66
CA ASP A 354 7.45 -13.88 41.55
C ASP A 354 7.80 -12.45 41.06
N TRP A 355 8.63 -11.74 41.84
CA TRP A 355 8.97 -10.32 41.67
C TRP A 355 9.73 -10.07 40.37
N GLN A 356 10.38 -11.12 39.84
CA GLN A 356 11.08 -11.08 38.56
C GLN A 356 10.12 -10.96 37.37
N ASN A 357 8.87 -11.43 37.53
CA ASN A 357 7.85 -11.42 36.50
C ASN A 357 6.79 -10.33 36.69
N TRP A 358 6.88 -9.50 37.74
CA TRP A 358 5.96 -8.40 37.96
C TRP A 358 6.14 -7.30 36.91
N LYS A 359 5.09 -7.04 36.11
CA LYS A 359 5.05 -5.94 35.14
C LYS A 359 3.99 -4.91 35.55
N PRO A 360 4.33 -3.61 35.61
CA PRO A 360 3.35 -2.56 35.90
C PRO A 360 2.26 -2.50 34.82
N ALA A 361 1.09 -1.98 35.18
CA ALA A 361 -0.03 -1.86 34.25
C ALA A 361 0.31 -0.92 33.08
N PRO A 362 -0.10 -1.25 31.83
CA PRO A 362 0.14 -0.39 30.67
C PRO A 362 -0.54 0.98 30.83
N VAL A 363 0.13 2.03 30.35
CA VAL A 363 -0.41 3.40 30.34
C VAL A 363 -1.60 3.47 29.38
N GLY A 364 -2.74 3.99 29.86
CA GLY A 364 -4.00 4.06 29.11
C GLY A 364 -5.18 3.35 29.80
N ASN A 365 -4.91 2.61 30.89
CA ASN A 365 -5.94 1.93 31.66
C ASN A 365 -6.13 2.65 33.01
N GLU A 366 -6.72 3.84 33.01
CA GLU A 366 -6.92 4.66 34.23
C GLU A 366 -7.77 3.94 35.29
N GLN A 367 -8.56 2.94 34.90
CA GLN A 367 -9.34 2.08 35.77
C GLN A 367 -8.56 0.87 36.32
N ALA A 368 -7.39 0.52 35.75
CA ALA A 368 -6.57 -0.60 36.23
C ALA A 368 -5.76 -0.27 37.48
N VAL A 369 -5.60 1.02 37.81
CA VAL A 369 -4.82 1.47 38.99
C VAL A 369 -5.50 1.07 40.31
N GLN A 370 -6.80 0.80 40.32
CA GLN A 370 -7.50 0.27 41.50
C GLN A 370 -7.65 -1.26 41.52
N VAL A 371 -7.20 -1.94 40.45
CA VAL A 371 -7.26 -3.41 40.37
C VAL A 371 -5.90 -3.97 40.75
N SER A 372 -5.51 -3.76 42.02
CA SER A 372 -4.39 -4.48 42.62
C SER A 372 -4.70 -5.97 42.65
N LYS A 373 -3.98 -6.73 41.79
CA LYS A 373 -3.76 -8.20 41.70
C LYS A 373 -4.90 -9.20 42.00
N GLY A 374 -5.81 -8.96 42.93
CA GLY A 374 -6.92 -9.85 43.28
C GLY A 374 -8.10 -9.90 42.29
N ALA A 375 -8.14 -9.04 41.27
CA ALA A 375 -9.18 -9.11 40.23
C ALA A 375 -8.68 -9.57 38.85
N ARG A 376 -7.43 -10.05 38.74
CA ARG A 376 -6.91 -10.61 37.46
C ARG A 376 -7.48 -11.99 37.13
N SER A 377 -8.22 -12.59 38.06
CA SER A 377 -9.12 -13.72 37.82
C SER A 377 -10.50 -13.40 38.42
N SER A 378 -11.21 -12.41 37.87
CA SER A 378 -12.57 -12.17 38.31
C SER A 378 -13.43 -13.34 37.84
N ASP A 379 -13.70 -14.26 38.75
CA ASP A 379 -14.78 -15.24 38.66
C ASP A 379 -16.02 -14.58 38.02
N ILE A 380 -16.64 -15.26 37.06
CA ILE A 380 -17.81 -14.79 36.31
C ILE A 380 -18.90 -14.32 37.28
N VAL A 381 -19.06 -15.01 38.42
CA VAL A 381 -20.01 -14.62 39.49
C VAL A 381 -19.65 -13.27 40.11
N SER A 382 -18.36 -13.04 40.38
CA SER A 382 -17.88 -11.79 40.97
C SER A 382 -18.04 -10.63 39.99
N MET A 383 -17.81 -10.85 38.69
CA MET A 383 -18.06 -9.87 37.64
C MET A 383 -19.56 -9.52 37.54
N LEU A 384 -20.44 -10.53 37.53
CA LEU A 384 -21.91 -10.33 37.50
C LEU A 384 -22.41 -9.59 38.74
N VAL A 385 -21.96 -9.96 39.93
CA VAL A 385 -22.32 -9.29 41.20
C VAL A 385 -21.88 -7.81 41.19
N ASN A 386 -20.71 -7.51 40.65
CA ASN A 386 -20.21 -6.13 40.54
C ASN A 386 -21.00 -5.30 39.52
N ILE A 387 -21.47 -5.89 38.40
CA ILE A 387 -22.29 -5.20 37.40
C ILE A 387 -23.63 -4.74 37.99
N TYR A 388 -24.28 -5.56 38.81
CA TYR A 388 -25.57 -5.22 39.45
C TYR A 388 -25.42 -4.61 40.86
N GLY A 389 -24.20 -4.54 41.40
CA GLY A 389 -23.86 -3.81 42.62
C GLY A 389 -24.36 -4.41 43.93
N SER A 390 -25.06 -5.56 43.92
CA SER A 390 -25.59 -6.17 45.14
C SER A 390 -25.81 -7.68 45.01
N LYS A 391 -25.17 -8.45 45.91
CA LYS A 391 -25.44 -9.89 46.11
C LYS A 391 -26.89 -10.18 46.53
N LYS A 392 -27.56 -9.22 47.18
CA LYS A 392 -28.92 -9.40 47.70
C LYS A 392 -29.95 -9.60 46.60
N LEU A 393 -29.73 -8.99 45.44
CA LEU A 393 -30.67 -9.04 44.33
C LEU A 393 -30.65 -10.41 43.61
N PHE A 394 -29.47 -11.04 43.51
CA PHE A 394 -29.33 -12.43 43.06
C PHE A 394 -29.91 -13.41 44.09
N ALA A 395 -29.65 -13.19 45.39
CA ALA A 395 -30.17 -14.04 46.46
C ALA A 395 -31.71 -14.00 46.54
N SER A 396 -32.34 -12.84 46.31
CA SER A 396 -33.80 -12.74 46.32
C SER A 396 -34.45 -13.48 45.15
N GLU A 397 -33.91 -13.39 43.94
CA GLU A 397 -34.45 -14.12 42.78
C GLU A 397 -34.20 -15.64 42.90
N TYR A 398 -33.06 -16.05 43.45
CA TYR A 398 -32.80 -17.47 43.77
C TYR A 398 -33.80 -18.01 44.79
N GLN A 399 -34.09 -17.25 45.85
CA GLN A 399 -35.13 -17.63 46.83
C GLN A 399 -36.52 -17.72 46.19
N VAL A 400 -36.88 -16.78 45.31
CA VAL A 400 -38.16 -16.84 44.58
C VAL A 400 -38.22 -18.08 43.68
N SER A 401 -37.13 -18.44 43.01
CA SER A 401 -37.05 -19.67 42.19
C SER A 401 -37.17 -20.93 43.04
N VAL A 402 -36.47 -21.02 44.18
CA VAL A 402 -36.57 -22.19 45.06
C VAL A 402 -37.97 -22.30 45.68
N LEU A 403 -38.59 -21.17 46.04
CA LEU A 403 -39.96 -21.14 46.58
C LEU A 403 -41.01 -21.51 45.52
N SER A 404 -40.80 -21.17 44.25
CA SER A 404 -41.68 -21.61 43.16
C SER A 404 -41.59 -23.13 42.93
N VAL A 405 -40.38 -23.71 43.02
CA VAL A 405 -40.17 -25.17 42.98
C VAL A 405 -40.79 -25.85 44.19
N TRP A 406 -40.59 -25.29 45.39
CA TRP A 406 -41.17 -25.85 46.63
C TRP A 406 -42.69 -25.80 46.65
N THR A 407 -43.30 -24.72 46.12
CA THR A 407 -44.76 -24.63 45.99
C THR A 407 -45.29 -25.57 44.91
N ALA A 408 -44.60 -25.74 43.77
CA ALA A 408 -44.96 -26.73 42.76
C ALA A 408 -44.84 -28.18 43.30
N TYR A 409 -43.79 -28.47 44.08
CA TYR A 409 -43.57 -29.78 44.69
C TYR A 409 -44.64 -30.09 45.76
N ASN A 410 -44.97 -29.14 46.64
CA ASN A 410 -46.05 -29.30 47.61
C ASN A 410 -47.43 -29.36 46.95
N PHE A 411 -47.65 -28.66 45.84
CA PHE A 411 -48.87 -28.74 45.05
C PHE A 411 -49.02 -30.12 44.38
N CYS A 412 -47.94 -30.67 43.80
CA CYS A 412 -47.91 -32.05 43.29
C CYS A 412 -48.14 -33.08 44.41
N MET A 413 -47.54 -32.87 45.59
CA MET A 413 -47.75 -33.75 46.75
C MET A 413 -49.18 -33.68 47.29
N ALA A 414 -49.79 -32.49 47.29
CA ALA A 414 -51.17 -32.27 47.73
C ALA A 414 -52.23 -32.82 46.74
N ILE A 415 -51.90 -32.94 45.45
CA ILE A 415 -52.77 -33.49 44.41
C ILE A 415 -52.61 -35.02 44.24
N GLY A 416 -51.66 -35.63 44.95
CA GLY A 416 -51.58 -37.09 45.05
C GLY A 416 -51.09 -37.79 43.77
N PHE A 417 -50.16 -37.18 43.03
CA PHE A 417 -49.35 -37.92 42.08
C PHE A 417 -48.11 -38.48 42.79
N VAL A 418 -48.29 -39.62 43.45
CA VAL A 418 -47.19 -40.53 43.78
C VAL A 418 -47.23 -41.66 42.77
N SER A 419 -46.49 -41.50 41.68
CA SER A 419 -45.60 -42.51 41.06
C SER A 419 -44.88 -41.88 39.88
#